data_AF-A0A3P7W991-F1
#
_entry.id   AF-A0A3P7W991-F1
#
_cell.length_a   1.000
_cell.length_b   1.000
_cell.length_c   1.000
_cell.angle_alpha   90.00
_cell.angle_beta   90.00
_cell.angle_gamma   90.00
#
_symmetry.space_group_name_H-M   'P 1'
#
loop_
_entity.id
_entity.type
_entity.pdbx_description
1 polymer ?
#
loop_
_entity_poly.entity_id
_entity_poly.type
_entity_poly.pdbx_seq_one_letter_code
_entity_poly.pdbx_strand_id
1 'polypeptide(L)' 'METIVTNYIQHMCQRALQMGKPGKLALEDIHYLIRRDVKKFGRVKDLLSMSEELKKARKQFDEAKAI' A
#
# COMPACT_ATOMS: atom_id res chain seq x y z
N MET A 1 12.69 14.45 13.95
CA MET A 1 12.46 13.27 13.09
C MET A 1 11.04 13.25 12.55
N GLU A 2 10.04 13.49 13.39
CA GLU A 2 8.62 13.61 13.00
C GLU A 2 8.39 14.55 11.80
N THR A 3 8.85 15.79 11.85
CA THR A 3 8.69 16.76 10.75
C THR A 3 9.24 16.26 9.41
N ILE A 4 10.37 15.55 9.43
CA ILE A 4 11.00 15.00 8.22
C ILE A 4 10.11 13.91 7.62
N VAL A 5 9.58 13.02 8.47
CA VAL A 5 8.68 11.94 8.05
C VAL A 5 7.38 12.51 7.50
N THR A 6 6.78 13.48 8.19
CA THR A 6 5.55 14.15 7.75
C THR A 6 5.73 14.84 6.40
N ASN A 7 6.82 15.59 6.22
CA ASN A 7 7.13 16.24 4.95
C ASN A 7 7.32 15.21 3.83
N TYR A 8 8.03 14.11 4.10
CA TYR A 8 8.22 13.03 3.12
C TYR A 8 6.88 12.42 2.68
N ILE A 9 6.00 12.09 3.63
CA ILE A 9 4.68 11.54 3.34
C ILE A 9 3.85 12.54 2.52
N GLN A 10 3.86 13.82 2.91
CA GLN A 10 3.12 14.86 2.20
C GLN A 10 3.59 15.01 0.75
N HIS A 11 4.92 15.06 0.52
CA HIS A 11 5.47 15.11 -0.83
C HIS A 11 5.15 13.86 -1.66
N MET A 12 5.18 12.66 -1.05
CA MET A 12 4.79 11.43 -1.73
C MET A 12 3.32 11.44 -2.14
N CYS A 13 2.42 11.84 -1.25
CA CYS A 13 0.98 11.94 -1.53
C CYS A 13 0.68 12.99 -2.62
N GLN A 14 1.32 14.14 -2.58
CA GLN A 14 1.18 15.18 -3.62
C GLN A 14 1.60 14.67 -4.99
N ARG A 15 2.73 13.97 -5.08
CA ARG A 15 3.20 13.37 -6.34
C ARG A 15 2.26 12.28 -6.85
N ALA A 16 1.67 11.49 -5.95
CA ALA A 16 0.76 10.42 -6.32
C ALA A 16 -0.55 10.98 -6.89
N LEU A 17 -1.09 12.02 -6.27
CA LEU A 17 -2.28 12.73 -6.75
C LEU A 17 -2.11 13.36 -8.15
N GLN A 18 -0.88 13.72 -8.53
CA GLN A 18 -0.58 14.25 -9.87
C GLN A 18 -0.54 13.17 -10.96
N MET A 19 -0.33 11.92 -10.59
CA MET A 19 -0.27 10.78 -11.53
C MET A 19 -1.63 10.10 -11.67
N GLY A 20 -2.41 10.07 -10.59
CA GLY A 20 -3.69 9.39 -10.50
C GLY A 20 -4.88 10.25 -10.93
N LYS A 21 -6.08 9.82 -10.53
CA LYS A 21 -7.31 10.58 -10.78
C LYS A 21 -7.36 11.83 -9.88
N PRO A 22 -7.75 13.00 -10.42
CA PRO A 22 -7.91 14.20 -9.61
C PRO A 22 -8.84 13.95 -8.41
N GLY A 23 -8.39 14.36 -7.22
CA GLY A 23 -9.18 14.28 -5.98
C GLY A 23 -9.26 12.90 -5.32
N LYS A 24 -8.61 11.85 -5.87
CA LYS A 24 -8.58 10.52 -5.24
C LYS A 24 -7.17 9.91 -5.30
N LEU A 25 -6.65 9.55 -4.13
CA LEU A 25 -5.41 8.79 -4.00
C LEU A 25 -5.74 7.29 -3.98
N ALA A 26 -5.14 6.53 -4.90
CA ALA A 26 -5.26 5.07 -4.96
C ALA A 26 -3.92 4.39 -4.62
N LEU A 27 -3.96 3.11 -4.26
CA LEU A 27 -2.76 2.34 -3.94
C LEU A 27 -1.85 2.17 -5.17
N GLU A 28 -2.47 2.06 -6.34
CA GLU A 28 -1.80 1.95 -7.63
C GLU A 28 -0.93 3.17 -7.93
N ASP A 29 -1.34 4.37 -7.48
CA ASP A 29 -0.59 5.61 -7.68
C ASP A 29 0.73 5.60 -6.89
N ILE A 30 0.67 5.14 -5.64
CA ILE A 30 1.86 5.01 -4.77
C ILE A 30 2.76 3.90 -5.32
N HIS A 31 2.17 2.77 -5.73
CA HIS A 31 2.90 1.65 -6.32
C HIS A 31 3.62 2.07 -7.61
N TYR A 32 2.99 2.90 -8.43
CA TYR A 32 3.58 3.47 -9.63
C TYR A 32 4.78 4.38 -9.32
N LEU A 33 4.69 5.24 -8.29
CA LEU A 33 5.79 6.12 -7.91
C LEU A 33 7.06 5.37 -7.49
N ILE A 34 6.90 4.22 -6.82
CA ILE A 34 8.03 3.43 -6.33
C ILE A 34 8.55 2.40 -7.33
N ARG A 35 7.95 2.27 -8.52
CA ARG A 35 8.24 1.20 -9.50
C ARG A 35 9.69 1.11 -9.96
N ARG A 36 10.44 2.20 -9.87
CA ARG A 36 11.86 2.26 -10.26
C ARG A 36 12.82 1.86 -9.13
N ASP A 37 12.34 1.83 -7.88
CA ASP A 37 13.12 1.37 -6.73
C ASP A 37 12.83 -0.10 -6.50
N VAL A 38 13.68 -0.97 -7.04
CA VAL A 38 13.51 -2.43 -7.02
C VAL A 38 13.34 -2.97 -5.60
N LYS A 39 14.08 -2.40 -4.63
CA LYS A 39 14.02 -2.85 -3.23
C LYS A 39 12.69 -2.47 -2.58
N LYS A 40 12.26 -1.21 -2.72
CA LYS A 40 10.96 -0.78 -2.16
C LYS A 40 9.79 -1.50 -2.84
N PHE A 41 9.85 -1.64 -4.17
CA PHE A 41 8.81 -2.30 -4.95
C PHE A 41 8.65 -3.76 -4.56
N GLY A 42 9.75 -4.53 -4.48
CA GLY A 42 9.72 -5.92 -4.04
C GLY A 42 9.15 -6.06 -2.63
N ARG A 43 9.64 -5.23 -1.70
CA ARG A 43 9.17 -5.26 -0.30
C ARG A 43 7.67 -4.99 -0.17
N VAL A 44 7.14 -4.01 -0.91
CA VAL A 44 5.71 -3.68 -0.89
C VAL A 44 4.88 -4.81 -1.49
N LYS A 45 5.34 -5.42 -2.60
CA LYS A 45 4.67 -6.57 -3.22
C LYS A 45 4.55 -7.75 -2.25
N ASP A 46 5.62 -8.06 -1.52
CA ASP A 46 5.61 -9.15 -0.54
C ASP A 46 4.65 -8.87 0.62
N LEU A 47 4.65 -7.63 1.14
CA LEU A 47 3.72 -7.22 2.20
C LEU A 47 2.25 -7.33 1.78
N LEU A 48 1.93 -6.90 0.56
CA LEU A 48 0.57 -6.97 0.04
C LEU A 48 0.12 -8.43 -0.15
N SER A 49 1.01 -9.29 -0.67
CA SER A 49 0.72 -10.71 -0.86
C SER A 49 0.43 -11.40 0.48
N MET A 50 1.29 -11.15 1.48
CA MET A 50 1.11 -11.69 2.83
C MET A 50 -0.17 -11.18 3.51
N SER A 51 -0.51 -9.90 3.32
CA SER A 51 -1.77 -9.33 3.84
C SER A 51 -3.00 -10.02 3.26
N GLU A 52 -3.00 -10.34 1.97
CA GLU A 52 -4.10 -11.05 1.32
C GLU A 52 -4.19 -12.51 1.77
N GLU A 53 -3.05 -13.19 1.99
CA GLU A 53 -3.03 -14.54 2.57
C GLU A 53 -3.61 -14.56 3.99
N LEU A 54 -3.20 -13.62 4.84
CA LEU A 54 -3.73 -13.49 6.21
C LEU A 54 -5.24 -13.22 6.20
N LYS A 55 -5.71 -12.37 5.27
CA LYS A 55 -7.13 -12.06 5.13
C LYS A 55 -7.95 -13.29 4.70
N LYS A 56 -7.42 -14.10 3.78
CA LYS A 56 -8.04 -15.37 3.37
C LYS A 56 -8.09 -16.37 4.53
N ALA A 57 -6.99 -16.54 5.25
CA ALA A 57 -6.92 -17.44 6.40
C ALA A 57 -7.91 -17.05 7.50
N ARG A 58 -8.00 -15.74 7.82
CA ARG A 58 -8.97 -15.22 8.78
C ARG A 58 -10.42 -15.50 8.37
N LYS A 59 -10.74 -15.28 7.08
CA LYS A 59 -12.08 -15.56 6.55
C LYS A 59 -12.45 -17.04 6.67
N GLN A 60 -11.53 -17.94 6.31
CA GLN A 60 -11.73 -19.39 6.45
C GLN A 60 -11.94 -19.81 7.91
N PHE A 61 -11.19 -19.20 8.84
CA PHE A 61 -11.36 -19.45 10.26
C PHE A 61 -12.72 -18.97 10.80
N ASP A 62 -13.13 -17.76 10.43
CA ASP A 62 -14.40 -17.18 10.86
C ASP A 62 -15.61 -17.99 10.32
N GLU A 63 -15.53 -18.47 9.07
CA GLU A 63 -16.53 -19.35 8.45
C GLU A 63 -16.61 -20.72 9.15
N ALA A 64 -15.47 -21.32 9.51
CA ALA A 64 -15.43 -22.59 10.21
C ALA A 64 -16.00 -22.51 11.65
N LYS A 65 -15.96 -21.34 12.28
CA LYS A 65 -16.53 -21.11 13.63
C LYS A 65 -18.05 -20.89 13.61
N ALA A 66 -18.60 -20.49 12.47
CA ALA A 66 -20.02 -20.21 12.30
C ALA A 66 -20.87 -21.47 11.97
N ILE A 67 -20.22 -22.63 11.85
CA ILE A 67 -20.81 -23.96 11.66
C ILE A 67 -20.73 -24.70 13.00
#